data_AF-A0A6I7QVC7-F1
#
_entry.id   AF-A0A6I7QVC7-F1
#
_cell.length_a   1.000
_cell.length_b   1.000
_cell.length_c   1.000
_cell.angle_alpha   90.00
_cell.angle_beta   90.00
_cell.angle_gamma   90.00
#
_symmetry.space_group_name_H-M   'P 1'
#
loop_
_entity.id
_entity.type
_entity.pdbx_description
1 polymer ?
#
loop_
_entity_poly.entity_id
_entity_poly.type
_entity_poly.pdbx_seq_one_letter_code
_entity_poly.pdbx_strand_id
1 'polypeptide(L)'
;SGGTVLFYMMVVGLVANAMLLPFFPLPAPRVLGFIATAGAAGALGQVLLTIGFRHISASAGALLSTARIPIAGIIGIVLFSDPVTLRTVTGAILILLSLVGVTLHNAVAGARVRHRHA
;
A
#
# COMPACT_ATOMS: atom_id res chain seq x y z
N SER A 1 -22.56 6.31 -0.14
CA SER A 1 -22.31 4.89 0.23
C SER A 1 -20.90 4.48 -0.16
N GLY A 2 -19.98 4.28 0.78
CA GLY A 2 -18.60 3.97 0.37
C GLY A 2 -18.37 2.56 -0.20
N GLY A 3 -19.41 1.71 -0.25
CA GLY A 3 -19.40 0.51 -1.10
C GLY A 3 -19.32 0.83 -2.61
N THR A 4 -19.84 1.99 -3.03
CA THR A 4 -19.82 2.42 -4.43
C THR A 4 -18.40 2.73 -4.91
N VAL A 5 -17.59 3.42 -4.09
CA VAL A 5 -16.18 3.70 -4.41
C VAL A 5 -15.39 2.41 -4.57
N LEU A 6 -15.63 1.44 -3.68
CA LEU A 6 -14.96 0.13 -3.72
C LEU A 6 -15.32 -0.63 -5.00
N PHE A 7 -16.62 -0.65 -5.33
CA PHE A 7 -17.13 -1.30 -6.52
C PHE A 7 -16.53 -0.70 -7.79
N TYR A 8 -16.54 0.62 -7.94
CA TYR A 8 -15.93 1.28 -9.11
C TYR A 8 -14.43 1.02 -9.21
N MET A 9 -13.67 1.10 -8.11
CA MET A 9 -12.23 0.81 -8.11
C MET A 9 -11.92 -0.62 -8.55
N MET A 10 -12.68 -1.60 -8.07
CA MET A 10 -12.47 -3.01 -8.44
C MET A 10 -12.91 -3.31 -9.87
N VAL A 11 -14.05 -2.78 -10.32
CA VAL A 11 -14.53 -2.97 -11.69
C VAL A 11 -13.59 -2.32 -12.70
N VAL A 12 -13.15 -1.08 -12.45
CA VAL A 12 -12.18 -0.39 -13.31
C VAL A 12 -10.85 -1.14 -13.32
N GLY A 13 -10.37 -1.59 -12.15
CA GLY A 13 -9.16 -2.39 -12.05
C GLY A 13 -9.25 -3.71 -12.81
N LEU A 14 -10.40 -4.40 -12.74
CA LEU A 14 -10.66 -5.65 -13.47
C LEU A 14 -10.66 -5.42 -14.98
N VAL A 15 -11.40 -4.43 -15.45
CA VAL A 15 -11.49 -4.11 -16.89
C VAL A 15 -10.13 -3.71 -17.45
N ALA A 16 -9.39 -2.85 -16.76
CA ALA A 16 -8.06 -2.43 -17.16
C ALA A 16 -7.08 -3.62 -17.23
N ASN A 17 -7.08 -4.50 -16.23
CA ASN A 17 -6.23 -5.69 -16.25
C ASN A 17 -6.66 -6.70 -17.33
N ALA A 18 -7.96 -6.87 -17.57
CA ALA A 18 -8.47 -7.77 -18.61
C ALA A 18 -8.08 -7.31 -20.02
N MET A 19 -8.05 -5.99 -20.27
CA MET A 19 -7.56 -5.43 -21.55
C MET A 19 -6.07 -5.68 -21.77
N LEU A 20 -5.29 -5.79 -20.69
CA LEU A 20 -3.85 -6.07 -20.76
C LEU A 20 -3.53 -7.57 -20.88
N LEU A 21 -4.43 -8.45 -20.42
CA LEU A 21 -4.27 -9.91 -20.47
C LEU A 21 -3.85 -10.48 -21.84
N PRO A 22 -4.40 -10.07 -23.00
CA PRO A 22 -3.98 -10.61 -24.29
C PRO A 22 -2.55 -10.23 -24.70
N PHE A 23 -1.93 -9.26 -24.04
CA PHE A 23 -0.56 -8.83 -24.32
C PHE A 23 0.50 -9.62 -23.53
N PHE A 24 0.10 -10.44 -22.56
CA PHE A 24 1.02 -11.21 -21.72
C PHE A 24 0.86 -12.72 -21.93
N PRO A 25 1.97 -13.48 -21.99
CA PRO A 25 1.91 -14.94 -22.08
C PRO A 25 1.25 -15.53 -20.83
N LEU A 26 0.39 -16.53 -21.03
CA LEU A 26 -0.27 -17.24 -19.93
C LEU A 26 0.77 -17.93 -19.03
N PRO A 27 0.71 -17.72 -17.71
CA PRO A 27 1.65 -18.33 -16.78
C PRO A 27 1.42 -19.85 -16.67
N ALA A 28 2.46 -20.57 -16.29
CA ALA A 28 2.38 -22.01 -16.09
C ALA A 28 1.28 -22.36 -15.04
N PRO A 29 0.54 -23.47 -15.19
CA PRO A 29 -0.58 -23.82 -14.30
C PRO A 29 -0.20 -23.89 -12.81
N ARG A 30 1.05 -24.24 -12.50
CA ARG A 30 1.60 -24.26 -11.14
C ARG A 30 1.59 -22.90 -10.44
N VAL A 31 1.63 -21.81 -11.19
CA VAL A 31 1.68 -20.44 -10.65
C VAL A 31 0.28 -19.85 -10.49
N LEU A 32 -0.74 -20.43 -11.13
CA LEU A 32 -2.12 -19.95 -11.05
C LEU A 32 -2.66 -19.95 -9.62
N GLY A 33 -2.28 -20.93 -8.80
CA GLY A 33 -2.64 -20.98 -7.39
C GLY A 33 -2.11 -19.77 -6.61
N PHE A 34 -0.85 -19.39 -6.83
CA PHE A 34 -0.25 -18.19 -6.21
C PHE A 34 -0.88 -16.90 -6.73
N ILE A 35 -1.23 -16.83 -8.01
CA ILE A 35 -1.90 -15.68 -8.59
C ILE A 35 -3.30 -15.51 -7.98
N ALA A 36 -4.06 -16.61 -7.84
CA ALA A 36 -5.39 -16.58 -7.24
C ALA A 36 -5.34 -16.16 -5.77
N THR A 37 -4.40 -16.68 -4.98
CA THR A 37 -4.26 -16.31 -3.56
C THR A 37 -3.76 -14.88 -3.38
N ALA A 38 -2.80 -14.43 -4.21
CA ALA A 38 -2.34 -13.04 -4.20
C ALA A 38 -3.47 -12.07 -4.62
N GLY A 39 -4.26 -12.43 -5.63
CA GLY A 39 -5.42 -11.66 -6.07
C GLY A 39 -6.49 -11.56 -4.98
N ALA A 40 -6.82 -12.69 -4.33
CA ALA A 40 -7.77 -12.72 -3.21
C ALA A 40 -7.27 -11.89 -2.02
N ALA A 41 -6.00 -12.04 -1.63
CA ALA A 41 -5.39 -11.26 -0.56
C ALA A 41 -5.35 -9.75 -0.88
N GLY A 42 -5.02 -9.38 -2.12
CA GLY A 42 -5.06 -8.00 -2.59
C GLY A 42 -6.47 -7.41 -2.57
N ALA A 43 -7.47 -8.18 -3.01
CA ALA A 43 -8.87 -7.77 -2.97
C ALA A 43 -9.37 -7.55 -1.54
N LEU A 44 -9.08 -8.48 -0.63
CA LEU A 44 -9.38 -8.34 0.79
C LEU A 44 -8.67 -7.13 1.39
N GLY A 45 -7.37 -6.97 1.13
CA GLY A 45 -6.58 -5.82 1.59
C GLY A 45 -7.19 -4.49 1.13
N GLN A 46 -7.63 -4.40 -0.13
CA GLN A 46 -8.28 -3.21 -0.67
C GLN A 46 -9.62 -2.88 0.02
N VAL A 47 -10.43 -3.91 0.31
CA VAL A 47 -11.67 -3.76 1.09
C VAL A 47 -11.37 -3.21 2.48
N LEU A 48 -10.43 -3.85 3.20
CA LEU A 48 -10.04 -3.46 4.56
C LEU A 48 -9.51 -2.02 4.60
N LEU A 49 -8.65 -1.64 3.66
CA LEU A 49 -8.11 -0.28 3.57
C LEU A 49 -9.21 0.76 3.35
N THR A 50 -10.16 0.48 2.47
CA THR A 50 -11.24 1.41 2.17
C THR A 50 -12.19 1.59 3.35
N ILE A 51 -12.40 0.54 4.15
CA ILE A 51 -13.16 0.64 5.40
C ILE A 51 -12.33 1.41 6.45
N GLY A 52 -11.05 1.10 6.60
CA GLY A 52 -10.15 1.76 7.55
C GLY A 52 -10.00 3.26 7.29
N PHE A 53 -9.82 3.66 6.03
CA PHE A 53 -9.67 5.07 5.65
C PHE A 53 -10.89 5.94 5.96
N ARG A 54 -12.08 5.35 6.15
CA ARG A 54 -13.26 6.10 6.60
C ARG A 54 -13.18 6.58 8.05
N HIS A 55 -12.35 5.93 8.87
CA HIS A 55 -12.30 6.16 10.32
C HIS A 55 -11.07 6.96 10.75
N ILE A 56 -10.17 7.30 9.83
CA ILE A 56 -8.93 8.02 10.12
C ILE A 56 -8.87 9.35 9.38
N SER A 57 -8.15 10.32 9.95
CA SER A 57 -7.93 11.62 9.31
C SER A 57 -7.11 11.46 8.03
N ALA A 58 -7.23 12.42 7.11
CA ALA A 58 -6.47 12.42 5.85
C ALA A 58 -4.95 12.33 6.08
N SER A 59 -4.44 12.98 7.14
CA SER A 59 -3.02 12.93 7.52
C SER A 59 -2.60 11.54 7.99
N ALA A 60 -3.39 10.92 8.89
CA ALA A 60 -3.12 9.55 9.34
C ALA A 60 -3.22 8.54 8.18
N GLY A 61 -4.16 8.76 7.25
CA GLY A 61 -4.30 7.94 6.06
C GLY A 61 -3.11 8.02 5.11
N ALA A 62 -2.57 9.22 4.89
CA ALA A 62 -1.35 9.41 4.10
C ALA A 62 -0.14 8.71 4.75
N LEU A 63 0.04 8.84 6.07
CA LEU A 63 1.11 8.16 6.81
C LEU A 63 0.98 6.63 6.71
N LEU A 64 -0.22 6.09 6.93
CA LEU A 64 -0.49 4.66 6.79
C LEU A 64 -0.18 4.19 5.37
N SER A 65 -0.51 4.98 4.35
CA SER A 65 -0.24 4.65 2.96
C SER A 65 1.25 4.41 2.70
N THR A 66 2.10 5.32 3.18
CA THR A 66 3.56 5.24 3.03
C THR A 66 4.19 4.16 3.91
N ALA A 67 3.69 3.98 5.13
CA ALA A 67 4.16 2.95 6.06
C ALA A 67 3.94 1.51 5.55
N ARG A 68 3.00 1.29 4.62
CA ARG A 68 2.80 -0.02 3.99
C ARG A 68 4.02 -0.52 3.23
N ILE A 69 4.84 0.36 2.66
CA ILE A 69 5.99 -0.04 1.84
C ILE A 69 7.03 -0.81 2.67
N PRO A 70 7.55 -0.29 3.81
CA PRO A 70 8.49 -1.07 4.63
C PRO A 70 7.85 -2.32 5.22
N ILE A 71 6.57 -2.28 5.61
CA ILE A 71 5.84 -3.46 6.12
C ILE A 71 5.77 -4.55 5.05
N ALA A 72 5.40 -4.21 3.82
CA ALA A 72 5.37 -5.14 2.70
C ALA A 72 6.76 -5.73 2.40
N GLY A 73 7.81 -4.92 2.48
CA GLY A 73 9.19 -5.40 2.33
C GLY A 73 9.59 -6.42 3.40
N ILE A 74 9.24 -6.18 4.66
CA ILE A 74 9.50 -7.13 5.76
C ILE A 74 8.73 -8.43 5.53
N ILE A 75 7.44 -8.34 5.16
CA ILE A 75 6.63 -9.53 4.83
C ILE A 75 7.25 -10.28 3.64
N GLY A 76 7.73 -9.59 2.61
CA GLY A 76 8.46 -10.18 1.47
C GLY A 76 9.64 -11.04 1.91
N ILE A 77 10.51 -10.47 2.75
CA ILE A 77 11.68 -11.17 3.28
C ILE A 77 11.28 -12.38 4.15
N VAL A 78 10.27 -12.23 5.02
CA VAL A 78 9.88 -13.29 5.97
C VAL A 78 9.09 -14.42 5.31
N LEU A 79 8.11 -14.09 4.45
CA LEU A 79 7.19 -15.08 3.86
C LEU A 79 7.72 -15.66 2.55
N PHE A 80 8.40 -14.87 1.73
CA PHE A 80 8.85 -15.25 0.39
C PHE A 80 10.37 -15.46 0.32
N SER A 81 11.09 -15.24 1.43
CA SER A 81 12.55 -15.34 1.46
C SER A 81 13.22 -14.46 0.40
N ASP A 82 12.64 -13.27 0.16
CA ASP A 82 13.18 -12.33 -0.81
C ASP A 82 14.65 -11.99 -0.48
N PRO A 83 15.56 -12.03 -1.48
CA PRO A 83 16.97 -11.82 -1.22
C PRO A 83 17.24 -10.41 -0.72
N VAL A 84 17.87 -10.32 0.45
CA VAL A 84 18.30 -9.04 1.05
C VAL A 84 19.56 -8.58 0.33
N THR A 85 19.37 -7.76 -0.70
CA THR A 85 20.46 -7.12 -1.43
C THR A 85 20.74 -5.73 -0.89
N LEU A 86 21.94 -5.20 -1.18
CA LEU A 86 22.30 -3.83 -0.80
C LEU A 86 21.31 -2.80 -1.37
N ARG A 87 20.73 -3.06 -2.55
CA ARG A 87 19.70 -2.21 -3.17
C ARG A 87 18.39 -2.23 -2.39
N THR A 88 17.97 -3.39 -1.89
CA THR A 88 16.77 -3.53 -1.05
C THR A 88 16.95 -2.78 0.26
N VAL A 89 18.13 -2.89 0.88
CA VAL A 89 18.46 -2.22 2.14
C VAL A 89 18.50 -0.70 1.97
N THR A 90 19.18 -0.18 0.94
CA THR A 90 19.25 1.26 0.71
C THR A 90 17.87 1.85 0.40
N GLY A 91 17.05 1.16 -0.40
CA GLY A 91 15.66 1.55 -0.65
C GLY A 91 14.83 1.60 0.64
N ALA A 92 14.93 0.57 1.49
CA ALA A 92 14.23 0.52 2.77
C ALA A 92 14.64 1.68 3.69
N ILE A 93 15.93 1.99 3.78
CA ILE A 93 16.45 3.12 4.56
C ILE A 93 15.87 4.45 4.03
N LEU A 94 15.88 4.67 2.71
CA LEU A 94 15.34 5.90 2.12
C LEU A 94 13.85 6.08 2.43
N ILE A 95 13.06 5.02 2.36
CA ILE A 95 11.63 5.06 2.67
C ILE A 95 11.41 5.36 4.17
N LEU A 96 12.17 4.71 5.05
CA LEU A 96 12.09 4.96 6.50
C LEU A 96 12.48 6.41 6.84
N LEU A 97 13.54 6.94 6.24
CA LEU A 97 13.95 8.34 6.40
C LEU A 97 12.85 9.31 5.94
N SER A 98 12.21 9.02 4.80
CA SER A 98 11.08 9.81 4.31
C SER A 98 9.91 9.79 5.30
N LEU A 99 9.57 8.61 5.84
CA LEU A 99 8.47 8.46 6.79
C LEU A 99 8.73 9.23 8.10
N VAL A 100 9.95 9.14 8.64
CA VAL A 100 10.37 9.90 9.82
C VAL A 100 10.32 11.39 9.54
N GLY A 101 10.83 11.83 8.39
CA GLY A 101 10.83 13.24 7.99
C GLY A 101 9.41 13.83 7.89
N VAL A 102 8.48 13.13 7.25
CA VAL A 102 7.07 13.56 7.13
C VAL A 102 6.40 13.61 8.50
N THR A 103 6.64 12.60 9.35
CA THR A 103 6.06 12.55 10.70
C THR A 103 6.55 13.73 11.55
N LEU A 104 7.85 14.03 11.49
CA LEU A 104 8.44 15.14 12.22
C LEU A 104 7.95 16.51 11.69
N HIS A 105 7.91 16.68 10.36
CA HIS A 105 7.36 17.89 9.75
C HIS A 105 5.92 18.15 10.21
N ASN A 106 5.08 17.12 10.23
CA ASN A 106 3.69 17.23 10.67
C ASN A 106 3.57 17.55 12.17
N ALA A 107 4.44 16.99 13.01
CA ALA A 107 4.48 17.30 14.44
C ALA A 107 4.86 18.77 14.69
N VAL A 108 5.88 19.28 13.98
CA VAL A 108 6.34 20.67 14.09
C VAL A 108 5.30 21.65 13.55
N ALA A 109 4.68 21.34 12.40
CA ALA A 109 3.61 22.16 11.83
C ALA A 109 2.40 22.26 12.78
N GLY A 110 2.02 21.16 13.43
CA GLY A 110 0.96 21.14 14.44
C GLY A 110 1.27 22.01 15.66
N ALA A 111 2.52 21.99 16.14
CA ALA A 111 2.96 22.82 17.28
C ALA A 111 2.90 24.33 16.95
N ARG A 112 3.24 24.73 15.72
CA ARG A 112 3.19 26.15 15.29
C ARG A 112 1.78 26.71 15.21
N VAL A 113 0.80 25.90 14.78
CA VAL A 113 -0.61 26.34 14.72
C VAL A 113 -1.17 26.61 16.12
N ARG A 114 -0.81 25.79 17.10
CA ARG A 114 -1.29 25.91 18.49
C ARG A 114 -0.80 27.20 19.19
N HIS A 115 0.40 27.68 18.86
CA HIS A 115 0.94 28.93 19.41
C HIS A 115 0.35 30.20 18.78
N ARG A 116 -0.33 30.10 17.63
CA ARG A 116 -0.91 31.26 16.93
C ARG A 116 -2.34 31.58 17.40
N HIS A 117 -2.92 30.74 18.24
CA HIS A 117 -4.27 30.86 18.80
C HIS A 117 -4.29 30.98 20.33
N ALA A 118 -3.12 31.22 20.95
CA ALA A 118 -2.97 31.56 22.36
C ALA A 118 -2.51 33.01 22.46
#